data_AF-A0A2T0XYP1-F1
#
_entry.id   AF-A0A2T0XYP1-F1
#
_cell.length_a   1.000
_cell.length_b   1.000
_cell.length_c   1.000
_cell.angle_alpha   90.00
_cell.angle_beta   90.00
_cell.angle_gamma   90.00
#
_symmetry.space_group_name_H-M   'P 1'
#
loop_
_entity.id
_entity.type
_entity.pdbx_description
1 polymer ?
#
loop_
_entity_poly.entity_id
_entity_poly.type
_entity_poly.pdbx_seq_one_letter_code
_entity_poly.pdbx_strand_id
1 'polypeptide(L)'
;MKVTAPVELLLVEFPHSEFKGEIVAELVRLSEAGTINVLDMLAIRKNEDGSVEWLEAADAASELAELVGEPSGLLAEDDVEAIADDLTPGAAVGMLVFEHTWATGLTSALREAGGSLIDMTTVPPAAIEELAAVIAEED
;
A
#
# COMPACT_ATOMS: atom_id res chain seq x y z
N MET A 1 0.73 -3.61 18.19
CA MET A 1 1.72 -3.60 17.10
C MET A 1 2.85 -2.61 17.41
N LYS A 2 4.10 -2.93 17.08
CA LYS A 2 5.23 -1.99 17.18
C LYS A 2 5.79 -1.76 15.79
N VAL A 3 5.46 -0.61 15.21
CA VAL A 3 6.02 -0.20 13.93
C VAL A 3 7.45 0.29 14.12
N THR A 4 8.39 -0.30 13.37
CA THR A 4 9.84 -0.03 13.53
C THR A 4 10.48 0.62 12.30
N ALA A 5 9.75 0.68 11.19
CA ALA A 5 10.17 1.27 9.93
C ALA A 5 9.08 2.21 9.38
N PRO A 6 9.39 3.05 8.38
CA PRO A 6 8.38 3.82 7.66
C PRO A 6 7.29 2.91 7.09
N VAL A 7 6.04 3.38 7.18
CA VAL A 7 4.85 2.67 6.66
C VAL A 7 4.38 3.38 5.41
N GLU A 8 3.97 2.61 4.41
CA GLU A 8 3.32 3.10 3.21
C GLU A 8 1.88 2.58 3.15
N LEU A 9 0.97 3.49 2.79
CA LEU A 9 -0.40 3.18 2.39
C LEU A 9 -0.47 3.30 0.87
N LEU A 10 -0.82 2.21 0.20
CA LEU A 10 -0.98 2.13 -1.25
C LEU A 10 -2.46 1.91 -1.59
N LEU A 11 -3.01 2.76 -2.45
CA LEU A 11 -4.35 2.60 -3.03
C LEU A 11 -4.21 2.35 -4.53
N VAL A 12 -4.83 1.28 -5.02
CA VAL A 12 -4.76 0.88 -6.43
C VAL A 12 -6.17 0.64 -6.96
N GLU A 13 -6.58 1.41 -7.96
CA GLU A 13 -7.86 1.18 -8.66
C GLU A 13 -7.69 0.17 -9.81
N PHE A 14 -8.65 -0.75 -9.90
CA PHE A 14 -8.84 -1.69 -10.99
C PHE A 14 -10.17 -1.36 -11.69
N PRO A 15 -10.16 -0.61 -12.81
CA PRO A 15 -11.37 -0.13 -13.48
C PRO A 15 -12.33 -1.24 -13.96
N HIS A 16 -11.81 -2.47 -14.11
CA HIS A 16 -12.58 -3.64 -14.57
C HIS A 16 -12.59 -4.77 -13.53
N SER A 17 -12.25 -4.49 -12.27
CA SER A 17 -12.19 -5.48 -11.19
C SER A 17 -11.29 -6.70 -11.49
N GLU A 18 -10.30 -6.56 -12.37
CA GLU A 18 -9.38 -7.64 -12.73
C GLU A 18 -8.23 -7.74 -11.70
N PHE A 19 -8.45 -8.47 -10.61
CA PHE A 19 -7.39 -8.86 -9.69
C PHE A 19 -6.66 -10.11 -10.21
N LYS A 20 -5.34 -9.99 -10.42
CA LYS A 20 -4.48 -11.12 -10.80
C LYS A 20 -3.62 -11.53 -9.59
N GLY A 21 -3.47 -12.84 -9.40
CA GLY A 21 -2.65 -13.43 -8.32
C GLY A 21 -1.16 -13.09 -8.38
N GLU A 22 -0.71 -12.44 -9.46
CA GLU A 22 0.68 -11.96 -9.62
C GLU A 22 1.07 -10.95 -8.52
N ILE A 23 0.13 -10.11 -8.06
CA ILE A 23 0.38 -9.16 -6.96
C ILE A 23 0.69 -9.90 -5.66
N VAL A 24 -0.10 -10.93 -5.34
CA VAL A 24 0.10 -11.75 -4.13
C VAL A 24 1.47 -12.42 -4.15
N ALA A 25 1.84 -13.01 -5.29
CA ALA A 25 3.14 -13.65 -5.45
C ALA A 25 4.30 -12.68 -5.22
N GLU A 26 4.18 -11.44 -5.69
CA GLU A 26 5.20 -10.41 -5.49
C GLU A 26 5.27 -9.92 -4.05
N LEU A 27 4.13 -9.72 -3.37
CA LEU A 27 4.10 -9.36 -1.96
C LEU A 27 4.73 -10.43 -1.08
N VAL A 28 4.45 -11.71 -1.36
CA VAL A 28 5.09 -12.85 -0.70
C VAL A 28 6.60 -12.80 -0.91
N ARG A 29 7.05 -12.64 -2.16
CA ARG A 29 8.48 -12.56 -2.48
C ARG A 29 9.19 -11.43 -1.71
N LEU A 30 8.58 -10.25 -1.62
CA LEU A 30 9.13 -9.10 -0.90
C LEU A 30 9.16 -9.31 0.61
N SER A 31 8.12 -9.94 1.17
CA SER A 31 8.04 -10.30 2.59
C SER A 31 9.09 -11.36 2.95
N GLU A 32 9.20 -12.43 2.18
CA GLU A 32 10.21 -13.49 2.37
C GLU A 32 11.64 -12.95 2.24
N ALA A 33 11.87 -11.98 1.36
CA ALA A 33 13.15 -11.29 1.25
C ALA A 33 13.44 -10.32 2.41
N GLY A 34 12.50 -10.12 3.33
CA GLY A 34 12.61 -9.19 4.45
C GLY A 34 12.67 -7.72 4.00
N THR A 35 12.13 -7.41 2.81
CA THR A 35 12.12 -6.05 2.23
C THR A 35 10.93 -5.24 2.72
N ILE A 36 9.79 -5.90 2.91
CA ILE A 36 8.59 -5.32 3.49
C ILE A 36 8.03 -6.22 4.59
N ASN A 37 7.15 -5.65 5.41
CA ASN A 37 6.25 -6.40 6.29
C ASN A 37 4.83 -5.89 6.07
N VAL A 38 3.90 -6.75 5.63
CA VAL A 38 2.52 -6.34 5.34
C VAL A 38 1.74 -6.27 6.64
N LEU A 39 1.10 -5.13 6.89
CA LEU A 39 0.38 -4.82 8.14
C LEU A 39 -1.14 -4.95 8.00
N ASP A 40 -1.65 -4.61 6.82
CA ASP A 40 -3.08 -4.63 6.55
C ASP A 40 -3.34 -4.66 5.04
N MET A 41 -4.47 -5.23 4.65
CA MET A 41 -4.92 -5.23 3.26
C MET A 41 -6.42 -5.42 3.15
N LEU A 42 -7.03 -4.60 2.31
CA LEU A 42 -8.47 -4.59 2.05
C LEU A 42 -8.72 -4.41 0.55
N ALA A 43 -9.73 -5.08 0.02
CA ALA A 43 -10.27 -4.78 -1.30
C ALA A 43 -11.71 -4.26 -1.18
N ILE A 44 -12.04 -3.24 -1.96
CA ILE A 44 -13.37 -2.63 -2.05
C ILE A 44 -13.83 -2.81 -3.49
N ARG A 45 -15.08 -3.20 -3.70
CA ARG A 45 -15.69 -3.33 -5.02
C ARG A 45 -17.03 -2.61 -5.03
N LYS A 46 -17.26 -1.81 -6.08
CA LYS A 46 -18.57 -1.25 -6.37
C LYS A 46 -19.21 -2.05 -7.49
N ASN A 47 -20.33 -2.69 -7.21
CA ASN A 47 -21.09 -3.43 -8.20
C ASN A 47 -21.77 -2.49 -9.20
N GLU A 48 -22.20 -3.02 -10.35
CA GLU A 48 -22.88 -2.23 -11.38
C GLU A 48 -24.19 -1.60 -10.90
N ASP A 49 -24.85 -2.22 -9.92
CA ASP A 49 -26.07 -1.71 -9.28
C ASP A 49 -25.80 -0.63 -8.21
N GLY A 50 -24.53 -0.31 -7.97
CA GLY A 50 -24.08 0.66 -6.98
C GLY A 50 -23.92 0.10 -5.56
N SER A 51 -24.21 -1.18 -5.32
CA SER A 51 -23.89 -1.83 -4.04
C SER A 51 -22.38 -1.95 -3.83
N VAL A 52 -21.95 -1.86 -2.57
CA VAL A 52 -20.54 -1.92 -2.19
C VAL A 52 -20.28 -3.21 -1.43
N GLU A 53 -19.22 -3.90 -1.81
CA GLU A 53 -18.68 -5.07 -1.12
C GLU A 53 -17.23 -4.78 -0.75
N TRP A 54 -16.79 -5.24 0.41
CA TRP A 54 -15.38 -5.23 0.77
C TRP A 54 -14.93 -6.60 1.25
N LEU A 55 -13.64 -6.87 1.11
CA LEU A 55 -13.02 -8.13 1.38
C LEU A 55 -11.69 -7.89 2.09
N GLU A 56 -11.57 -8.38 3.31
CA GLU A 56 -10.30 -8.40 4.03
C GLU A 56 -9.38 -9.48 3.45
N ALA A 57 -8.07 -9.31 3.66
CA ALA A 57 -7.07 -10.31 3.27
C ALA A 57 -7.43 -11.74 3.73
N ALA A 58 -7.93 -11.86 4.96
CA ALA A 58 -8.29 -13.12 5.59
C ALA A 58 -9.41 -13.88 4.86
N ASP A 59 -10.33 -13.14 4.26
CA ASP A 59 -11.49 -13.69 3.55
C ASP A 59 -11.19 -13.93 2.06
N ALA A 60 -10.15 -13.30 1.52
CA ALA A 60 -9.78 -13.38 0.11
C ALA A 60 -9.00 -14.66 -0.25
N ALA A 61 -7.96 -15.00 0.51
CA ALA A 61 -7.13 -16.18 0.29
C ALA A 61 -6.29 -16.53 1.52
N SER A 62 -5.99 -17.82 1.71
CA SER A 62 -5.10 -18.29 2.78
C SER A 62 -3.72 -17.65 2.73
N GLU A 63 -3.15 -17.48 1.54
CA GLU A 63 -1.83 -16.91 1.32
C GLU A 63 -1.79 -15.43 1.72
N LEU A 64 -2.90 -14.71 1.51
CA LEU A 64 -3.05 -13.32 1.94
C LEU A 64 -3.24 -13.22 3.45
N ALA A 65 -4.01 -14.13 4.04
CA ALA A 65 -4.15 -14.23 5.48
C ALA A 65 -2.81 -14.51 6.17
N GLU A 66 -2.00 -15.43 5.62
CA GLU A 66 -0.67 -15.75 6.13
C GLU A 66 0.31 -14.57 5.98
N LEU A 67 0.22 -13.85 4.87
CA LEU A 67 1.07 -12.69 4.59
C LEU A 67 0.79 -11.52 5.55
N VAL A 68 -0.48 -11.24 5.84
CA VAL A 68 -0.89 -10.16 6.77
C VAL A 68 -0.73 -10.61 8.23
N GLY A 69 -0.99 -11.87 8.54
CA GLY A 69 -0.99 -12.39 9.90
C GLY A 69 -2.19 -11.87 10.71
N GLU A 70 -1.93 -11.33 11.90
CA GLU A 70 -2.96 -10.67 12.70
C GLU A 70 -3.17 -9.24 12.16
N PRO A 71 -4.33 -8.91 11.57
CA PRO A 71 -4.55 -7.61 10.96
C PRO A 71 -4.33 -6.49 11.96
N SER A 72 -3.64 -5.44 11.53
CA SER A 72 -3.34 -4.30 12.39
C SER A 72 -4.56 -3.43 12.72
N GLY A 73 -5.64 -3.54 11.94
CA GLY A 73 -6.83 -2.71 12.05
C GLY A 73 -6.57 -1.26 11.66
N LEU A 74 -5.61 -1.04 10.74
CA LEU A 74 -5.25 0.28 10.23
C LEU A 74 -6.20 0.75 9.12
N LEU A 75 -6.84 -0.20 8.44
CA LEU A 75 -7.90 0.08 7.48
C LEU A 75 -9.26 -0.08 8.17
N ALA A 76 -9.97 1.03 8.39
CA ALA A 76 -11.27 1.02 9.06
C ALA A 76 -12.43 0.99 8.06
N GLU A 77 -13.58 0.46 8.48
CA GLU A 77 -14.82 0.42 7.69
C GLU A 77 -15.28 1.84 7.25
N ASP A 78 -15.08 2.84 8.10
CA ASP A 78 -15.41 4.24 7.76
C ASP A 78 -14.60 4.76 6.55
N ASP A 79 -13.35 4.30 6.37
CA ASP A 79 -12.52 4.66 5.21
C ASP A 79 -13.02 3.97 3.93
N VAL A 80 -13.67 2.80 4.08
CA VAL A 80 -14.24 2.03 2.96
C VAL A 80 -15.37 2.77 2.31
N GLU A 81 -16.32 3.27 3.10
CA GLU A 81 -17.48 4.00 2.58
C GLU A 81 -17.04 5.25 1.82
N ALA A 82 -16.10 6.02 2.38
CA ALA A 82 -15.58 7.23 1.76
C ALA A 82 -14.91 6.96 0.40
N ILE A 83 -14.13 5.87 0.29
CA ILE A 83 -13.50 5.48 -0.98
C ILE A 83 -14.55 4.94 -1.97
N ALA A 84 -15.52 4.16 -1.49
CA ALA A 84 -16.53 3.55 -2.34
C ALA A 84 -17.48 4.58 -2.99
N ASP A 85 -17.73 5.70 -2.32
CA ASP A 85 -18.54 6.79 -2.86
C ASP A 85 -17.95 7.36 -4.17
N ASP A 86 -16.62 7.51 -4.23
CA ASP A 86 -15.90 8.04 -5.39
C ASP A 86 -15.69 6.99 -6.50
N LEU A 87 -15.92 5.70 -6.21
CA LEU A 87 -15.73 4.65 -7.21
C LEU A 87 -16.81 4.65 -8.30
N THR A 88 -16.36 4.39 -9.52
CA THR A 88 -17.27 4.12 -10.65
C THR A 88 -17.88 2.71 -10.49
N PRO A 89 -19.18 2.51 -10.76
CA PRO A 89 -19.77 1.17 -10.77
C PRO A 89 -18.98 0.20 -11.68
N GLY A 90 -18.68 -0.98 -11.17
CA GLY A 90 -17.84 -2.00 -11.82
C GLY A 90 -16.34 -1.93 -11.48
N ALA A 91 -15.89 -0.85 -10.83
CA ALA A 91 -14.50 -0.71 -10.38
C ALA A 91 -14.26 -1.40 -9.02
N ALA A 92 -12.98 -1.69 -8.77
CA ALA A 92 -12.50 -2.14 -7.48
C ALA A 92 -11.27 -1.34 -7.06
N VAL A 93 -11.04 -1.22 -5.75
CA VAL A 93 -9.83 -0.63 -5.17
C VAL A 93 -9.18 -1.65 -4.24
N GLY A 94 -7.88 -1.84 -4.39
CA GLY A 94 -7.05 -2.50 -3.38
C GLY A 94 -6.37 -1.47 -2.50
N MET A 95 -6.41 -1.68 -1.20
CA MET A 95 -5.69 -0.93 -0.19
C MET A 95 -4.67 -1.86 0.46
N LEU A 96 -3.42 -1.40 0.57
CA LEU A 96 -2.34 -2.15 1.19
C LEU A 96 -1.57 -1.24 2.15
N VAL A 97 -1.34 -1.73 3.36
CA VAL A 97 -0.50 -1.07 4.35
C VAL A 97 0.69 -1.96 4.65
N PHE A 98 1.91 -1.44 4.46
CA PHE A 98 3.12 -2.22 4.71
C PHE A 98 4.28 -1.37 5.21
N GLU A 99 5.17 -1.98 5.98
CA GLU A 99 6.41 -1.38 6.46
C GLU A 99 7.54 -1.61 5.47
N HIS A 100 8.35 -0.58 5.26
CA HIS A 100 9.62 -0.66 4.52
C HIS A 100 10.74 -1.20 5.43
N THR A 101 10.73 -2.50 5.75
CA THR A 101 11.68 -3.10 6.71
C THR A 101 13.14 -2.87 6.32
N TRP A 102 13.46 -2.77 5.03
CA TRP A 102 14.79 -2.40 4.54
C TRP A 102 15.29 -1.06 5.11
N ALA A 103 14.39 -0.10 5.37
CA ALA A 103 14.72 1.24 5.85
C ALA A 103 15.02 1.28 7.36
N THR A 104 14.79 0.19 8.09
CA THR A 104 15.06 0.10 9.53
C THR A 104 16.52 0.46 9.86
N GLY A 105 17.47 -0.11 9.11
CA GLY A 105 18.90 0.12 9.33
C GLY A 105 19.31 1.57 9.06
N LEU A 106 18.82 2.15 7.96
CA LEU A 106 19.09 3.53 7.59
C LEU A 106 18.52 4.50 8.62
N THR A 107 17.23 4.35 8.97
CA THR A 107 16.56 5.24 9.92
C THR A 107 17.16 5.12 11.33
N SER A 108 17.62 3.93 11.73
CA SER A 108 18.36 3.74 12.98
C SER A 108 19.72 4.45 12.97
N ALA A 109 20.51 4.27 11.91
CA ALA A 109 21.82 4.91 11.78
C ALA A 109 21.71 6.46 11.78
N LEU A 110 20.70 7.02 11.11
CA LEU A 110 20.42 8.45 11.13
C LEU A 110 20.13 8.96 12.55
N ARG A 111 19.31 8.23 13.32
CA ARG A 111 18.99 8.56 14.72
C ARG A 111 20.21 8.46 15.62
N GLU A 112 21.03 7.43 15.44
CA GLU A 112 22.27 7.22 16.20
C GLU A 112 23.30 8.32 15.93
N ALA A 113 23.32 8.86 14.70
CA ALA A 113 24.14 10.02 14.35
C ALA A 113 23.62 11.35 14.93
N GLY A 114 22.53 11.34 15.71
CA GLY A 114 21.88 12.52 16.26
C GLY A 114 20.92 13.23 15.29
N GLY A 115 20.64 12.62 14.14
CA GLY A 115 19.61 13.08 13.21
C GLY A 115 18.20 12.75 13.70
N SER A 116 17.23 13.51 13.20
CA SER A 116 15.81 13.19 13.34
C SER A 116 15.20 13.11 11.96
N LEU A 117 14.51 12.01 11.66
CA LEU A 117 13.79 11.87 10.39
C LEU A 117 12.61 12.86 10.40
N ILE A 118 12.62 13.79 9.44
CA ILE A 118 11.55 14.78 9.30
C ILE A 118 10.43 14.21 8.43
N ASP A 119 10.78 13.65 7.28
CA ASP A 119 9.83 13.05 6.35
C ASP A 119 10.53 11.97 5.50
N MET A 120 9.76 11.01 5.00
CA MET A 120 10.17 10.00 4.03
C MET A 120 8.95 9.63 3.19
N THR A 121 8.95 10.06 1.94
CA THR A 121 7.82 9.91 1.02
C THR A 121 8.23 9.20 -0.28
N THR A 122 7.28 8.56 -0.94
CA THR A 122 7.46 8.00 -2.27
C THR A 122 7.12 9.05 -3.32
N VAL A 123 8.04 9.25 -4.26
CA VAL A 123 7.84 10.19 -5.38
C VAL A 123 7.60 9.38 -6.65
N PRO A 124 6.44 9.54 -7.33
CA PRO A 124 6.16 8.82 -8.56
C PRO A 124 7.21 9.10 -9.64
N PRO A 125 7.60 8.10 -10.45
CA PRO A 125 8.58 8.31 -11.52
C PRO A 125 8.23 9.46 -12.47
N ALA A 126 6.94 9.61 -12.82
CA ALA A 126 6.46 10.69 -13.68
C ALA A 126 6.77 12.10 -13.11
N ALA A 127 6.69 12.26 -11.77
CA ALA A 127 7.03 13.53 -11.12
C ALA A 127 8.54 13.81 -11.19
N ILE A 128 9.37 12.77 -11.17
CA ILE A 128 10.82 12.90 -11.36
C ILE A 128 11.14 13.28 -12.81
N GLU A 129 10.46 12.68 -13.79
CA GLU A 129 10.64 13.00 -15.20
C GLU A 129 10.25 14.44 -15.53
N GLU A 130 9.13 14.92 -14.98
CA GLU A 130 8.70 16.32 -15.09
C GLU A 130 9.74 17.27 -14.48
N LEU A 131 10.25 16.96 -13.28
CA LEU A 131 11.29 17.76 -12.63
C LEU A 131 12.59 17.80 -13.44
N ALA A 132 13.00 16.66 -14.01
CA ALA A 132 14.20 16.57 -14.82
C ALA A 132 14.09 17.41 -16.11
N ALA A 133 12.90 17.46 -16.72
CA ALA A 133 12.65 18.29 -17.90
C ALA A 133 12.78 19.79 -17.59
N VAL A 134 12.25 20.25 -16.46
CA VAL A 134 12.37 21.65 -16.02
C VAL A 134 13.84 22.04 -15.82
N ILE A 135 14.62 21.21 -15.13
CA ILE A 135 16.05 21.49 -14.89
C ILE A 135 16.83 21.57 -16.21
N ALA A 136 16.52 20.70 -17.18
CA ALA A 136 17.19 20.68 -18.47
C ALA A 136 16.82 21.86 -19.39
N GLU A 137 15.69 22.55 -19.15
CA GLU A 137 15.30 23.77 -19.86
C GLU A 137 15.92 25.04 -19.24
N GLU A 138 16.41 24.96 -18.00
CA GLU A 138 17.09 26.05 -17.29
C GLU A 138 18.62 26.13 -17.57
N ASP A 139 19.20 25.09 -18.19
CA ASP A 139 20.60 25.02 -18.65
C ASP A 139 20.78 25.41 -20.14
#